data_AF-A0A428ND17-F1
#
_entry.id   AF-A0A428ND17-F1
#
_cell.length_a   1.000
_cell.length_b   1.000
_cell.length_c   1.000
_cell.angle_alpha   90.00
_cell.angle_beta   90.00
_cell.angle_gamma   90.00
#
_symmetry.space_group_name_H-M   'P 1'
#
loop_
_entity.id
_entity.type
_entity.pdbx_description
1 polymer ?
#
loop_
_entity_poly.entity_id
_entity_poly.type
_entity_poly.pdbx_seq_one_letter_code
_entity_poly.pdbx_strand_id
1 'polypeptide(L)'
;RVFSKPKNAALRKKKPIEEVIKNNNLSVSGFPRSKLVQILQSLLKQGVFESSIAARSVFPELFRQPVKQQEPQKMPAPPDQRDSVAEKTTGIFETLWKSGIYSDLMLVSAEKNYQAHRAVVCLQSEVISKKCDFDTINTSWIKPNDFSKDGSTTLSFDFLDDDPRSVDCMVQYFYRSDYEVPRSTSSIDDEADVMYKEDADDSDADDAASDDSHLIIHVRVFALAEKYDIPPLKVLSLKKFKAAIQLYWKSKYLAEAAREAYTSTIADIQDMRKAVVDILFTQRALLDEEYIRGLLREVPDIAFDLLMQFHAPMADLSVSFEAIG
;
A
#
# COMPACT_ATOMS: atom_id res chain seq x y z
N ARG A 1 52.16 -3.80 22.03
CA ARG A 1 52.73 -3.06 23.21
C ARG A 1 54.27 -3.02 23.16
N VAL A 2 54.84 -2.61 22.01
CA VAL A 2 56.32 -2.53 21.83
C VAL A 2 56.86 -1.23 22.41
N PHE A 3 56.14 -0.13 22.22
CA PHE A 3 56.56 1.22 22.62
C PHE A 3 56.20 1.62 24.06
N SER A 4 55.44 0.80 24.77
CA SER A 4 54.88 1.11 26.09
C SER A 4 55.68 0.55 27.27
N LYS A 5 56.77 -0.20 27.01
CA LYS A 5 57.54 -0.89 28.06
C LYS A 5 58.71 0.00 28.51
N PRO A 6 58.95 0.19 29.82
CA PRO A 6 60.04 1.03 30.33
C PRO A 6 61.42 0.61 29.81
N LYS A 7 61.65 -0.71 29.67
CA LYS A 7 62.87 -1.29 29.10
C LYS A 7 63.15 -0.90 27.63
N ASN A 8 62.18 -0.31 26.95
CA ASN A 8 62.25 0.10 25.56
C ASN A 8 62.39 1.62 25.40
N ALA A 9 62.80 2.36 26.43
CA ALA A 9 63.01 3.82 26.38
C ALA A 9 63.97 4.26 25.25
N ALA A 10 64.91 3.40 24.85
CA ALA A 10 65.80 3.62 23.71
C ALA A 10 65.06 3.74 22.36
N LEU A 11 63.84 3.20 22.24
CA LEU A 11 62.97 3.31 21.06
C LEU A 11 62.48 4.73 20.77
N ARG A 12 62.86 5.73 21.57
CA ARG A 12 62.57 7.16 21.31
C ARG A 12 63.58 7.81 20.36
N LYS A 13 64.66 7.10 19.98
CA LYS A 13 65.70 7.56 19.05
C LYS A 13 65.41 7.09 17.61
N LYS A 14 65.88 7.84 16.61
CA LYS A 14 65.59 7.61 15.17
C LYS A 14 65.95 6.20 14.67
N LYS A 15 67.20 5.76 14.91
CA LYS A 15 67.72 4.45 14.45
C LYS A 15 66.92 3.25 15.01
N PRO A 16 66.63 3.18 16.33
CA PRO A 16 65.78 2.10 16.86
C PRO A 16 64.35 2.08 16.31
N ILE A 17 63.76 3.24 15.98
CA ILE A 17 62.41 3.30 15.38
C ILE A 17 62.44 2.74 13.96
N GLU A 18 63.47 3.08 13.17
CA GLU A 18 63.69 2.53 11.83
C GLU A 18 63.80 1.00 11.85
N GLU A 19 64.53 0.44 12.82
CA GLU A 19 64.62 -1.01 13.00
C GLU A 19 63.28 -1.64 13.37
N VAL A 20 62.48 -0.99 14.23
CA VAL A 20 61.15 -1.51 14.59
C VAL A 20 60.19 -1.50 13.40
N ILE A 21 60.21 -0.44 12.57
CA ILE A 21 59.43 -0.36 11.33
C ILE A 21 59.82 -1.49 10.39
N LYS A 22 61.12 -1.74 10.22
CA LYS A 22 61.65 -2.79 9.35
C LYS A 22 61.28 -4.19 9.87
N ASN A 23 61.51 -4.46 11.15
CA ASN A 23 61.30 -5.78 11.75
C ASN A 23 59.82 -6.16 11.87
N ASN A 24 58.91 -5.18 11.85
CA ASN A 24 57.46 -5.43 11.92
C ASN A 24 56.73 -5.13 10.60
N ASN A 25 57.47 -4.95 9.49
CA ASN A 25 56.93 -4.64 8.17
C ASN A 25 55.88 -3.51 8.16
N LEU A 26 56.08 -2.48 8.98
CA LEU A 26 55.14 -1.37 9.09
C LEU A 26 55.22 -0.49 7.84
N SER A 27 54.12 -0.46 7.07
CA SER A 27 53.97 0.36 5.87
C SER A 27 52.58 0.98 5.84
N VAL A 28 52.49 2.24 5.42
CA VAL A 28 51.22 2.97 5.22
C VAL A 28 51.25 3.55 3.81
N SER A 29 50.21 3.30 3.03
CA SER A 29 50.09 3.80 1.66
C SER A 29 50.22 5.32 1.61
N GLY A 30 51.08 5.83 0.73
CA GLY A 30 51.34 7.27 0.58
C GLY A 30 52.34 7.88 1.57
N PHE A 31 52.94 7.10 2.48
CA PHE A 31 53.93 7.61 3.44
C PHE A 31 55.31 6.96 3.26
N PRO A 32 56.38 7.73 2.95
CA PRO A 32 57.73 7.19 2.91
C PRO A 32 58.22 6.84 4.32
N ARG A 33 59.13 5.87 4.44
CA ARG A 33 59.66 5.40 5.74
C ARG A 33 60.20 6.52 6.62
N SER A 34 60.87 7.51 6.05
CA SER A 34 61.36 8.69 6.79
C SER A 34 60.25 9.47 7.48
N LYS A 35 59.09 9.59 6.84
CA LYS A 35 57.91 10.26 7.39
C LYS A 35 57.24 9.41 8.48
N LEU A 36 57.20 8.09 8.31
CA LEU A 36 56.72 7.17 9.35
C LEU A 36 57.58 7.24 10.62
N VAL A 37 58.91 7.35 10.48
CA VAL A 37 59.82 7.53 11.61
C VAL A 37 59.53 8.85 12.34
N GLN A 38 59.34 9.94 11.62
CA GLN A 38 59.01 11.24 12.22
C GLN A 38 57.66 11.22 12.95
N ILE A 39 56.64 10.59 12.36
CA ILE A 39 55.33 10.44 12.99
C ILE A 39 55.46 9.62 14.27
N LEU A 40 56.12 8.46 14.23
CA LEU A 40 56.31 7.63 15.42
C LEU A 40 57.12 8.36 16.52
N GLN A 41 58.12 9.16 16.16
CA GLN A 41 58.84 10.02 17.11
C GLN A 41 57.91 11.04 17.78
N SER A 42 57.03 11.68 17.02
CA SER A 42 56.05 12.64 17.55
C SER A 42 55.07 11.96 18.51
N LEU A 43 54.52 10.81 18.12
CA LEU A 43 53.57 10.04 18.92
C LEU A 43 54.21 9.52 20.22
N LEU A 44 55.48 9.10 20.15
CA LEU A 44 56.27 8.71 21.34
C LEU A 44 56.52 9.90 22.26
N LYS A 45 56.79 11.10 21.72
CA LYS A 45 56.96 12.31 22.52
C LYS A 45 55.66 12.76 23.20
N GLN A 46 54.53 12.56 22.53
CA GLN A 46 53.20 12.84 23.06
C GLN A 46 52.70 11.77 24.05
N GLY A 47 53.49 10.74 24.35
CA GLY A 47 53.12 9.69 25.31
C GLY A 47 51.95 8.82 24.87
N VAL A 48 51.56 8.86 23.59
CA VAL A 48 50.37 8.18 23.04
C VAL A 48 50.38 6.68 23.33
N PHE A 49 51.57 6.06 23.31
CA PHE A 49 51.70 4.62 23.54
C PHE A 49 51.86 4.23 25.01
N GLU A 50 51.93 5.18 25.95
CA GLU A 50 52.15 4.89 27.37
C GLU A 50 50.88 4.42 28.07
N SER A 51 49.72 4.98 27.70
CA SER A 51 48.42 4.53 28.23
C SER A 51 47.28 4.73 27.24
N SER A 52 46.21 3.94 27.40
CA SER A 52 44.97 4.10 26.61
C SER A 52 44.33 5.48 26.81
N ILE A 53 44.53 6.08 27.99
CA ILE A 53 44.01 7.42 28.32
C ILE A 53 44.78 8.49 27.54
N ALA A 54 46.12 8.41 27.49
CA ALA A 54 46.94 9.32 26.69
C ALA A 54 46.61 9.21 25.20
N ALA A 55 46.41 7.98 24.69
CA ALA A 55 45.98 7.78 23.30
C ALA A 55 44.61 8.41 23.01
N ARG A 56 43.63 8.25 23.91
CA ARG A 56 42.30 8.86 23.79
C ARG A 56 42.32 10.39 23.82
N SER A 57 43.25 10.98 24.57
CA SER A 57 43.39 12.43 24.62
C SER A 57 43.90 13.01 23.30
N VAL A 58 44.77 12.29 22.59
CA VAL A 58 45.37 12.76 21.34
C VAL A 58 44.55 12.36 20.12
N PHE A 59 43.91 11.18 20.15
CA PHE A 59 43.09 10.64 19.07
C PHE A 59 41.74 10.13 19.59
N PRO A 60 40.85 11.01 20.08
CA PRO A 60 39.56 10.63 20.65
C PRO A 60 38.66 9.88 19.65
N GLU A 61 38.80 10.15 18.36
CA GLU A 61 38.04 9.54 17.27
C GLU A 61 38.27 8.03 17.11
N LEU A 62 39.46 7.52 17.45
CA LEU A 62 39.78 6.09 17.34
C LEU A 62 39.13 5.24 18.43
N PHE A 63 38.55 5.86 19.46
CA PHE A 63 37.98 5.18 20.63
C PHE A 63 36.49 5.44 20.83
N ARG A 64 35.81 6.03 19.84
CA ARG A 64 34.34 6.09 19.84
C ARG A 64 33.79 4.67 19.80
N GLN A 65 33.17 4.23 20.88
CA GLN A 65 32.32 3.04 20.83
C GLN A 65 31.04 3.37 20.05
N PRO A 66 30.44 2.40 19.34
CA PRO A 66 29.13 2.60 18.74
C PRO A 66 28.17 3.01 19.86
N VAL A 67 27.62 4.20 19.71
CA VAL A 67 26.59 4.73 20.60
C VAL A 67 25.45 3.72 20.55
N LYS A 68 25.20 3.02 21.67
CA LYS A 68 23.85 2.49 21.92
C LYS A 68 22.95 3.70 21.78
N GLN A 69 22.04 3.67 20.82
CA GLN A 69 21.05 4.73 20.60
C GLN A 69 20.32 5.00 21.92
N GLN A 70 20.80 5.99 22.67
CA GLN A 70 19.93 6.81 23.48
C GLN A 70 19.29 7.77 22.50
N GLU A 71 17.96 7.77 22.51
CA GLU A 71 17.15 8.68 21.72
C GLU A 71 17.75 10.09 21.79
N PRO A 72 17.95 10.76 20.64
CA PRO A 72 18.43 12.13 20.65
C PRO A 72 17.42 12.97 21.42
N GLN A 73 17.90 13.74 22.41
CA GLN A 73 17.15 14.82 22.99
C GLN A 73 16.66 15.73 21.85
N LYS A 74 15.36 15.65 21.60
CA LYS A 74 14.62 16.37 20.58
C LYS A 74 14.75 17.87 20.87
N MET A 75 15.61 18.57 20.13
CA MET A 75 15.16 19.88 19.64
C MET A 75 13.87 19.60 18.85
N PRO A 76 12.82 20.43 18.94
CA PRO A 76 11.60 20.18 18.18
C PRO A 76 11.99 20.11 16.71
N ALA A 77 11.90 18.91 16.15
CA ALA A 77 11.93 18.74 14.72
C ALA A 77 10.83 19.65 14.14
N PRO A 78 11.04 20.28 12.97
CA PRO A 78 9.91 20.80 12.21
C PRO A 78 8.83 19.72 12.18
N PRO A 79 7.54 20.05 12.39
CA PRO A 79 6.47 19.05 12.36
C PRO A 79 6.62 18.23 11.09
N ASP A 80 6.48 16.91 11.23
CA ASP A 80 6.77 15.92 10.19
C ASP A 80 6.19 16.38 8.84
N GLN A 81 7.04 16.99 8.01
CA GLN A 81 6.57 17.70 6.84
C GLN A 81 6.01 16.71 5.82
N ARG A 82 6.35 15.42 5.90
CA ARG A 82 5.85 14.38 4.99
C ARG A 82 4.39 14.06 5.27
N ASP A 83 4.03 13.85 6.53
CA ASP A 83 2.64 13.61 6.92
C ASP A 83 1.79 14.88 6.69
N SER A 84 2.34 16.06 7.01
CA SER A 84 1.66 17.33 6.75
C SER A 84 1.45 17.62 5.25
N VAL A 85 2.38 17.22 4.38
CA VAL A 85 2.24 17.40 2.92
C VAL A 85 1.28 16.37 2.35
N ALA A 86 1.36 15.10 2.77
CA ALA A 86 0.44 14.05 2.35
C ALA A 86 -1.02 14.40 2.74
N GLU A 87 -1.26 14.79 4.00
CA GLU A 87 -2.57 15.24 4.47
C GLU A 87 -3.09 16.46 3.70
N LYS A 88 -2.23 17.43 3.38
CA LYS A 88 -2.59 18.59 2.56
C LYS A 88 -2.96 18.18 1.13
N THR A 89 -2.23 17.26 0.52
CA THR A 89 -2.55 16.77 -0.84
C THR A 89 -3.87 16.01 -0.86
N THR A 90 -4.15 15.18 0.16
CA THR A 90 -5.44 14.50 0.31
C THR A 90 -6.59 15.48 0.44
N GLY A 91 -6.39 16.59 1.18
CA GLY A 91 -7.39 17.65 1.30
C GLY A 91 -7.71 18.36 -0.02
N ILE A 92 -6.72 18.51 -0.91
CA ILE A 92 -6.93 19.11 -2.24
C ILE A 92 -7.80 18.18 -3.10
N PHE A 93 -7.46 16.90 -3.19
CA PHE A 93 -8.24 15.94 -4.00
C PHE A 93 -9.66 15.75 -3.44
N GLU A 94 -9.83 15.76 -2.12
CA GLU A 94 -11.16 15.71 -1.50
C GLU A 94 -12.01 16.95 -1.86
N THR A 95 -11.38 18.13 -1.95
CA THR A 95 -12.05 19.36 -2.39
C THR A 95 -12.46 19.27 -3.86
N LEU A 96 -11.56 18.80 -4.74
CA LEU A 96 -11.85 18.57 -6.16
C LEU A 96 -12.99 17.58 -6.36
N TRP A 97 -12.96 16.47 -5.62
CA TRP A 97 -13.99 15.43 -5.62
C TRP A 97 -15.37 15.98 -5.25
N LYS A 98 -15.47 16.73 -4.15
CA LYS A 98 -16.74 17.24 -3.64
C LYS A 98 -17.31 18.39 -4.47
N SER A 99 -16.45 19.27 -4.97
CA SER A 99 -16.89 20.52 -5.60
C SER A 99 -16.96 20.45 -7.12
N GLY A 100 -16.23 19.54 -7.76
CA GLY A 100 -16.17 19.42 -9.22
C GLY A 100 -15.53 20.64 -9.92
N ILE A 101 -14.92 21.56 -9.18
CA ILE A 101 -14.30 22.76 -9.76
C ILE A 101 -13.15 22.36 -10.68
N TYR A 102 -13.09 22.98 -11.87
CA TYR A 102 -12.12 22.63 -12.92
C TYR A 102 -12.30 21.23 -13.53
N SER A 103 -13.45 20.58 -13.33
CA SER A 103 -13.75 19.32 -14.00
C SER A 103 -13.80 19.50 -15.52
N ASP A 104 -13.14 18.58 -16.21
CA ASP A 104 -13.02 18.52 -17.67
C ASP A 104 -13.40 17.13 -18.22
N LEU A 105 -13.87 16.25 -17.34
CA LEU A 105 -14.36 14.90 -17.63
C LEU A 105 -15.66 14.63 -16.86
N MET A 106 -16.62 14.02 -17.53
CA MET A 106 -17.84 13.50 -16.92
C MET A 106 -17.79 11.98 -16.95
N LEU A 107 -17.73 11.35 -15.77
CA LEU A 107 -17.89 9.91 -15.69
C LEU A 107 -19.37 9.58 -15.49
N VAL A 108 -19.90 8.68 -16.29
CA VAL A 108 -21.33 8.36 -16.32
C VAL A 108 -21.50 6.91 -15.87
N SER A 109 -22.19 6.70 -14.75
CA SER A 109 -22.71 5.39 -14.35
C SER A 109 -24.24 5.39 -14.46
N ALA A 110 -24.86 4.21 -14.41
CA ALA A 110 -26.30 4.09 -14.56
C ALA A 110 -27.11 4.89 -13.50
N GLU A 111 -26.56 5.06 -12.29
CA GLU A 111 -27.24 5.77 -11.19
C GLU A 111 -26.74 7.20 -10.98
N LYS A 112 -25.50 7.51 -11.39
CA LYS A 112 -24.84 8.75 -10.97
C LYS A 112 -23.82 9.24 -12.00
N ASN A 113 -23.80 10.55 -12.19
CA ASN A 113 -22.78 11.25 -12.96
C ASN A 113 -21.78 11.92 -12.03
N TYR A 114 -20.50 11.84 -12.40
CA TYR A 114 -19.39 12.38 -11.62
C TYR A 114 -18.67 13.45 -12.43
N GLN A 115 -18.62 14.66 -11.89
CA GLN A 115 -17.71 15.69 -12.38
C GLN A 115 -16.29 15.31 -11.95
N ALA A 116 -15.44 15.02 -12.94
CA ALA A 116 -14.11 14.47 -12.73
C ALA A 116 -13.04 15.24 -13.51
N HIS A 117 -11.79 14.90 -13.23
CA HIS A 117 -10.62 15.57 -13.76
C HIS A 117 -9.79 14.56 -14.54
N ARG A 118 -9.52 14.83 -15.82
CA ARG A 118 -8.68 13.97 -16.67
C ARG A 118 -7.31 13.77 -16.05
N ALA A 119 -6.71 14.84 -15.52
CA ALA A 119 -5.41 14.78 -14.86
C ALA A 119 -5.38 13.86 -13.62
N VAL A 120 -6.53 13.58 -13.00
CA VAL A 120 -6.64 12.67 -11.86
C VAL A 120 -6.94 11.24 -12.33
N VAL A 121 -7.92 11.10 -13.22
CA VAL A 121 -8.44 9.80 -13.67
C VAL A 121 -7.54 9.14 -14.72
N CYS A 122 -7.14 9.85 -15.77
CA CYS A 122 -6.39 9.29 -16.91
C CYS A 122 -4.97 8.86 -16.52
N LEU A 123 -4.36 9.47 -15.49
CA LEU A 123 -3.06 9.04 -14.96
C LEU A 123 -3.15 7.71 -14.19
N GLN A 124 -4.35 7.29 -13.80
CA GLN A 124 -4.58 6.08 -13.01
C GLN A 124 -5.23 4.94 -13.81
N SER A 125 -5.77 5.22 -15.00
CA SER A 125 -6.40 4.24 -15.88
C SER A 125 -5.99 4.50 -17.33
N GLU A 126 -5.17 3.61 -17.90
CA GLU A 126 -4.75 3.69 -19.30
C GLU A 126 -5.93 3.48 -20.25
N VAL A 127 -6.88 2.63 -19.88
CA VAL A 127 -8.11 2.36 -20.65
C VAL A 127 -8.96 3.63 -20.78
N ILE A 128 -9.21 4.32 -19.66
CA ILE A 128 -9.96 5.58 -19.68
C ILE A 128 -9.18 6.66 -20.44
N SER A 129 -7.86 6.76 -20.23
CA SER A 129 -7.01 7.72 -20.95
C SER A 129 -7.10 7.57 -22.46
N LYS A 130 -6.91 6.35 -22.98
CA LYS A 130 -6.98 6.06 -24.42
C LYS A 130 -8.34 6.41 -25.01
N LYS A 131 -9.41 6.15 -24.27
CA LYS A 131 -10.77 6.49 -24.68
C LYS A 131 -10.97 8.01 -24.75
N CYS A 132 -10.53 8.75 -23.73
CA CYS A 132 -10.57 10.21 -23.73
C CYS A 132 -9.74 10.83 -24.86
N ASP A 133 -8.55 10.28 -25.15
CA ASP A 133 -7.70 10.76 -26.25
C ASP A 133 -8.36 10.52 -27.62
N PHE A 134 -8.95 9.34 -27.82
CA PHE A 134 -9.70 9.01 -29.03
C PHE A 134 -10.89 9.96 -29.26
N ASP A 135 -11.65 10.24 -28.21
CA ASP A 135 -12.82 11.14 -28.29
C ASP A 135 -12.40 12.61 -28.50
N THR A 136 -11.26 13.02 -27.92
CA THR A 136 -10.67 14.35 -28.17
C THR A 136 -10.26 14.52 -29.64
N ILE A 137 -9.64 13.49 -30.23
CA ILE A 137 -9.27 13.50 -31.64
C ILE A 137 -10.54 13.63 -32.47
N ASN A 138 -11.54 12.76 -32.28
CA ASN A 138 -12.76 12.75 -33.10
C ASN A 138 -13.59 14.03 -33.01
N THR A 139 -13.65 14.65 -31.83
CA THR A 139 -14.33 15.95 -31.65
C THR A 139 -13.59 17.09 -32.35
N SER A 140 -12.27 17.00 -32.54
CA SER A 140 -11.47 17.98 -33.29
C SER A 140 -11.76 17.97 -34.81
N TRP A 141 -12.29 16.87 -35.36
CA TRP A 141 -12.73 16.78 -36.77
C TRP A 141 -14.21 17.16 -36.98
N ILE A 142 -14.96 17.41 -35.90
CA ILE A 142 -16.33 17.92 -35.99
C ILE A 142 -16.26 19.35 -36.53
N LYS A 143 -17.03 19.59 -37.60
CA LYS A 143 -17.05 20.88 -38.30
C LYS A 143 -17.33 22.02 -37.31
N PRO A 144 -16.71 23.21 -37.48
CA PRO A 144 -16.81 24.36 -36.57
C PRO A 144 -18.22 24.99 -36.43
N ASN A 145 -19.29 24.29 -36.82
CA ASN A 145 -20.66 24.79 -36.75
C ASN A 145 -21.56 23.99 -35.80
N ASP A 146 -21.04 22.97 -35.12
CA ASP A 146 -21.81 22.13 -34.18
C ASP A 146 -21.38 22.36 -32.72
N PHE A 147 -20.91 23.58 -32.42
CA PHE A 147 -20.61 23.98 -31.06
C PHE A 147 -21.89 23.95 -30.22
N SER A 148 -21.92 23.06 -29.23
CA SER A 148 -22.72 23.23 -28.01
C SER A 148 -22.65 24.71 -27.60
N LYS A 149 -23.82 25.31 -27.35
CA LYS A 149 -23.98 26.75 -27.09
C LYS A 149 -23.15 27.27 -25.89
N ASP A 150 -22.56 26.38 -25.11
CA ASP A 150 -21.76 26.70 -23.92
C ASP A 150 -20.24 26.61 -24.13
N GLY A 151 -19.74 26.30 -25.33
CA GLY A 151 -18.30 26.39 -25.67
C GLY A 151 -17.36 25.44 -24.93
N SER A 152 -17.86 24.66 -23.96
CA SER A 152 -17.11 23.64 -23.22
C SER A 152 -17.50 22.25 -23.70
N THR A 153 -16.64 21.62 -24.49
CA THR A 153 -16.78 20.20 -24.84
C THR A 153 -16.23 19.37 -23.68
N THR A 154 -17.02 19.24 -22.60
CA THR A 154 -16.68 18.32 -21.51
C THR A 154 -16.73 16.89 -22.04
N LEU A 155 -15.60 16.17 -21.98
CA LEU A 155 -15.53 14.78 -22.40
C LEU A 155 -16.38 13.91 -21.47
N SER A 156 -16.99 12.84 -21.99
CA SER A 156 -17.70 11.86 -21.17
C SER A 156 -17.10 10.47 -21.32
N PHE A 157 -17.10 9.71 -20.23
CA PHE A 157 -16.77 8.29 -20.21
C PHE A 157 -17.92 7.51 -19.57
N ASP A 158 -18.51 6.60 -20.34
CA ASP A 158 -19.66 5.80 -19.92
C ASP A 158 -19.20 4.42 -19.43
N PHE A 159 -19.55 4.08 -18.19
CA PHE A 159 -19.28 2.77 -17.59
C PHE A 159 -20.25 1.68 -18.06
N LEU A 160 -21.26 2.02 -18.86
CA LEU A 160 -22.25 1.12 -19.42
C LEU A 160 -22.98 0.34 -18.32
N ASP A 161 -23.02 -0.99 -18.45
CA ASP A 161 -23.73 -1.91 -17.55
C ASP A 161 -22.94 -2.28 -16.29
N ASP A 162 -21.83 -1.60 -15.99
CA ASP A 162 -21.07 -1.86 -14.77
C ASP A 162 -21.86 -1.47 -13.51
N ASP A 163 -21.71 -2.28 -12.45
CA ASP A 163 -22.40 -2.09 -11.17
C ASP A 163 -22.15 -0.68 -10.59
N PRO A 164 -23.19 0.16 -10.40
CA PRO A 164 -23.02 1.55 -10.00
C PRO A 164 -22.32 1.75 -8.65
N ARG A 165 -22.52 0.83 -7.70
CA ARG A 165 -21.88 0.88 -6.38
C ARG A 165 -20.37 0.61 -6.47
N SER A 166 -19.99 -0.34 -7.32
CA SER A 166 -18.58 -0.67 -7.59
C SER A 166 -17.91 0.44 -8.39
N VAL A 167 -18.63 1.09 -9.30
CA VAL A 167 -18.18 2.30 -9.97
C VAL A 167 -17.95 3.42 -8.96
N ASP A 168 -18.90 3.71 -8.06
CA ASP A 168 -18.72 4.75 -7.03
C ASP A 168 -17.46 4.49 -6.19
N CYS A 169 -17.21 3.24 -5.78
CA CYS A 169 -15.97 2.84 -5.10
C CYS A 169 -14.71 3.14 -5.94
N MET A 170 -14.72 2.79 -7.23
CA MET A 170 -13.60 3.08 -8.13
C MET A 170 -13.39 4.59 -8.30
N VAL A 171 -14.46 5.38 -8.40
CA VAL A 171 -14.33 6.83 -8.53
C VAL A 171 -13.83 7.48 -7.23
N GLN A 172 -14.31 7.04 -6.06
CA GLN A 172 -13.74 7.44 -4.77
C GLN A 172 -12.23 7.19 -4.72
N TYR A 173 -11.80 6.01 -5.17
CA TYR A 173 -10.39 5.62 -5.19
C TYR A 173 -9.51 6.60 -5.97
N PHE A 174 -9.96 7.11 -7.13
CA PHE A 174 -9.16 8.05 -7.91
C PHE A 174 -8.76 9.32 -7.14
N TYR A 175 -9.56 9.76 -6.17
CA TYR A 175 -9.29 10.97 -5.39
C TYR A 175 -8.70 10.69 -4.01
N ARG A 176 -9.08 9.57 -3.40
CA ARG A 176 -8.74 9.26 -2.00
C ARG A 176 -7.62 8.24 -1.87
N SER A 177 -7.25 7.56 -2.95
CA SER A 177 -6.42 6.35 -2.92
C SER A 177 -6.97 5.25 -2.00
N ASP A 178 -8.25 5.35 -1.67
CA ASP A 178 -9.03 4.40 -0.89
C ASP A 178 -10.51 4.52 -1.29
N TYR A 179 -11.32 3.53 -0.91
CA TYR A 179 -12.76 3.57 -1.16
C TYR A 179 -13.56 3.00 0.00
N GLU A 180 -14.70 3.60 0.27
CA GLU A 180 -15.66 3.08 1.24
C GLU A 180 -16.89 2.58 0.49
N VAL A 181 -17.41 1.44 0.94
CA VAL A 181 -18.62 0.87 0.35
C VAL A 181 -19.81 1.71 0.80
N PRO A 182 -20.60 2.29 -0.13
CA PRO A 182 -21.78 3.07 0.25
C PRO A 182 -22.74 2.20 1.04
N ARG A 183 -23.15 2.68 2.22
CA ARG A 183 -24.21 2.01 3.00
C ARG A 183 -25.47 1.99 2.15
N SER A 184 -26.11 0.83 2.03
CA SER A 184 -27.43 0.74 1.42
C SER A 184 -28.42 1.55 2.25
N THR A 185 -28.65 2.80 1.87
CA THR A 185 -29.83 3.54 2.33
C THR A 185 -31.01 2.88 1.63
N SER A 186 -31.70 1.98 2.32
CA SER A 186 -33.10 1.71 2.00
C SER A 186 -33.78 3.06 1.90
N SER A 187 -34.30 3.38 0.72
CA SER A 187 -35.03 4.61 0.41
C SER A 187 -36.12 4.84 1.46
N ILE A 188 -35.87 5.75 2.41
CA ILE A 188 -36.91 6.45 3.14
C ILE A 188 -37.16 7.73 2.34
N ASP A 189 -37.72 7.56 1.14
CA ASP A 189 -38.39 8.64 0.42
C ASP A 189 -39.88 8.50 0.73
N ASP A 190 -40.28 8.95 1.91
CA ASP A 190 -41.66 9.30 2.26
C ASP A 190 -41.63 10.36 3.39
N GLU A 191 -41.00 11.51 3.13
CA GLU A 191 -41.31 12.74 3.88
C GLU A 191 -42.64 13.32 3.37
N ALA A 192 -43.74 12.72 3.78
CA ALA A 192 -45.05 13.37 3.85
C ALA A 192 -46.04 12.56 4.70
N ASP A 193 -45.91 12.56 6.04
CA ASP A 193 -47.03 12.92 6.92
C ASP A 193 -46.63 12.97 8.40
N VAL A 194 -47.37 13.77 9.13
CA VAL A 194 -47.22 14.21 10.52
C VAL A 194 -47.29 13.08 11.57
N MET A 195 -46.39 13.15 12.57
CA MET A 195 -46.61 13.12 14.05
C MET A 195 -47.49 12.02 14.70
N TYR A 196 -47.06 11.58 15.90
CA TYR A 196 -47.66 10.66 16.90
C TYR A 196 -47.35 9.15 16.67
N LYS A 197 -46.83 8.33 17.61
CA LYS A 197 -46.90 8.31 19.09
C LYS A 197 -45.66 7.63 19.72
N GLU A 198 -45.34 8.06 20.94
CA GLU A 198 -44.60 7.30 21.94
C GLU A 198 -45.42 6.08 22.39
N ASP A 199 -44.75 4.93 22.50
CA ASP A 199 -44.82 3.93 23.58
C ASP A 199 -44.61 2.51 23.05
N ALA A 200 -43.71 1.80 23.75
CA ALA A 200 -43.50 0.35 23.80
C ALA A 200 -42.37 -0.27 22.95
N ASP A 201 -41.36 -0.65 23.73
CA ASP A 201 -40.69 -1.95 23.75
C ASP A 201 -39.29 -2.05 23.15
N ASP A 202 -38.46 -2.65 24.01
CA ASP A 202 -37.03 -2.86 23.98
C ASP A 202 -36.66 -3.86 22.88
N SER A 203 -36.02 -3.37 21.81
CA SER A 203 -34.97 -4.08 21.10
C SER A 203 -34.11 -3.10 20.31
N ASP A 204 -33.26 -2.36 21.02
CA ASP A 204 -32.06 -1.77 20.43
C ASP A 204 -31.08 -2.91 20.09
N ALA A 205 -31.22 -3.50 18.91
CA ALA A 205 -30.23 -4.40 18.32
C ALA A 205 -30.26 -4.29 16.79
N ASP A 206 -29.34 -3.48 16.28
CA ASP A 206 -28.74 -3.54 14.93
C ASP A 206 -29.68 -3.57 13.73
N ASP A 207 -30.19 -2.39 13.33
CA ASP A 207 -30.55 -2.12 11.93
C ASP A 207 -29.39 -1.42 11.19
N ALA A 208 -28.17 -1.91 11.45
CA ALA A 208 -27.03 -1.68 10.57
C ALA A 208 -27.14 -2.68 9.43
N ALA A 209 -27.52 -2.22 8.24
CA ALA A 209 -27.40 -3.01 7.01
C ALA A 209 -26.05 -3.75 7.02
N SER A 210 -26.12 -5.07 7.09
CA SER A 210 -25.02 -5.91 7.55
C SER A 210 -23.76 -5.72 6.71
N ASP A 211 -22.64 -5.39 7.36
CA ASP A 211 -21.34 -5.07 6.74
C ASP A 211 -20.78 -6.25 5.91
N ASP A 212 -21.33 -7.45 6.08
CA ASP A 212 -21.03 -8.64 5.30
C ASP A 212 -21.61 -8.63 3.87
N SER A 213 -22.62 -7.81 3.58
CA SER A 213 -23.17 -7.61 2.23
C SER A 213 -22.16 -6.97 1.27
N HIS A 214 -21.06 -6.42 1.81
CA HIS A 214 -20.01 -5.75 1.06
C HIS A 214 -18.99 -6.71 0.41
N LEU A 215 -19.00 -8.01 0.74
CA LEU A 215 -18.07 -8.99 0.16
C LEU A 215 -18.12 -9.00 -1.37
N ILE A 216 -19.33 -9.01 -1.94
CA ILE A 216 -19.52 -9.01 -3.39
C ILE A 216 -19.01 -7.72 -4.04
N ILE A 217 -19.10 -6.58 -3.35
CA ILE A 217 -18.64 -5.29 -3.88
C ILE A 217 -17.12 -5.29 -4.03
N HIS A 218 -16.36 -5.86 -3.10
CA HIS A 218 -14.91 -5.97 -3.28
C HIS A 218 -14.53 -6.86 -4.48
N VAL A 219 -15.29 -7.92 -4.76
CA VAL A 219 -15.11 -8.76 -5.96
C VAL A 219 -15.37 -7.96 -7.24
N ARG A 220 -16.46 -7.17 -7.26
CA ARG A 220 -16.81 -6.33 -8.40
C ARG A 220 -15.80 -5.19 -8.62
N VAL A 221 -15.35 -4.52 -7.57
CA VAL A 221 -14.30 -3.49 -7.67
C VAL A 221 -13.00 -4.10 -8.19
N PHE A 222 -12.64 -5.32 -7.77
CA PHE A 222 -11.48 -6.02 -8.31
C PHE A 222 -11.62 -6.29 -9.82
N ALA A 223 -12.81 -6.74 -10.26
CA ALA A 223 -13.13 -6.94 -11.66
C ALA A 223 -13.04 -5.61 -12.46
N LEU A 224 -13.59 -4.51 -11.93
CA LEU A 224 -13.48 -3.18 -12.57
C LEU A 224 -12.05 -2.69 -12.64
N ALA A 225 -11.26 -2.90 -11.59
CA ALA A 225 -9.85 -2.52 -11.56
C ALA A 225 -9.04 -3.23 -12.64
N GLU A 226 -9.35 -4.50 -12.92
CA GLU A 226 -8.75 -5.23 -14.03
C GLU A 226 -9.28 -4.74 -15.39
N LYS A 227 -10.61 -4.56 -15.51
CA LYS A 227 -11.27 -4.09 -16.74
C LYS A 227 -10.74 -2.72 -17.21
N TYR A 228 -10.51 -1.82 -16.27
CA TYR A 228 -10.07 -0.45 -16.52
C TYR A 228 -8.57 -0.23 -16.33
N ASP A 229 -7.81 -1.30 -16.11
CA ASP A 229 -6.35 -1.28 -15.92
C ASP A 229 -5.92 -0.27 -14.84
N ILE A 230 -6.32 -0.58 -13.60
CA ILE A 230 -6.01 0.18 -12.38
C ILE A 230 -5.34 -0.76 -11.36
N PRO A 231 -4.07 -1.17 -11.58
CA PRO A 231 -3.43 -2.21 -10.77
C PRO A 231 -3.42 -1.95 -9.25
N PRO A 232 -3.20 -0.72 -8.74
CA PRO A 232 -3.21 -0.52 -7.29
C PRO A 232 -4.61 -0.64 -6.66
N LEU A 233 -5.68 -0.33 -7.41
CA LEU A 233 -7.07 -0.59 -6.96
C LEU A 233 -7.37 -2.10 -6.94
N LYS A 234 -6.82 -2.86 -7.89
CA LYS A 234 -6.92 -4.33 -7.89
C LYS A 234 -6.30 -4.92 -6.62
N VAL A 235 -5.10 -4.46 -6.25
CA VAL A 235 -4.44 -4.87 -5.00
C VAL A 235 -5.24 -4.46 -3.77
N LEU A 236 -5.73 -3.22 -3.73
CA LEU A 236 -6.53 -2.71 -2.61
C LEU A 236 -7.83 -3.48 -2.40
N SER A 237 -8.57 -3.74 -3.47
CA SER A 237 -9.85 -4.47 -3.41
C SER A 237 -9.67 -5.91 -2.95
N LEU A 238 -8.62 -6.59 -3.40
CA LEU A 238 -8.24 -7.91 -2.88
C LEU A 238 -7.89 -7.87 -1.39
N LYS A 239 -7.13 -6.86 -0.96
CA LYS A 239 -6.77 -6.67 0.46
C LYS A 239 -8.03 -6.48 1.31
N LYS A 240 -8.95 -5.62 0.87
CA LYS A 240 -10.22 -5.37 1.58
C LYS A 240 -11.10 -6.61 1.60
N PHE A 241 -11.19 -7.34 0.48
CA PHE A 241 -11.90 -8.62 0.43
C PHE A 241 -11.33 -9.63 1.42
N LYS A 242 -10.01 -9.82 1.45
CA LYS A 242 -9.34 -10.73 2.40
C LYS A 242 -9.55 -10.33 3.86
N ALA A 243 -9.65 -9.03 4.16
CA ALA A 243 -9.99 -8.57 5.51
C ALA A 243 -11.47 -8.87 5.85
N ALA A 244 -12.39 -8.50 4.96
CA ALA A 244 -13.82 -8.68 5.15
C ALA A 244 -14.21 -10.16 5.25
N ILE A 245 -13.65 -11.03 4.40
CA ILE A 245 -13.98 -12.46 4.38
C ILE A 245 -13.59 -13.16 5.68
N GLN A 246 -12.53 -12.70 6.37
CA GLN A 246 -12.12 -13.27 7.66
C GLN A 246 -13.07 -12.90 8.79
N LEU A 247 -13.75 -11.75 8.69
CA LEU A 247 -14.76 -11.32 9.66
C LEU A 247 -16.10 -12.00 9.40
N TYR A 248 -16.47 -12.16 8.13
CA TYR A 248 -17.82 -12.54 7.71
C TYR A 248 -17.90 -13.89 6.98
N TRP A 249 -16.95 -14.79 7.20
CA TRP A 249 -16.88 -16.08 6.49
C TRP A 249 -18.11 -16.97 6.68
N LYS A 250 -18.86 -16.84 7.79
CA LYS A 250 -20.10 -17.60 8.02
C LYS A 250 -21.32 -17.04 7.29
N SER A 251 -21.18 -15.86 6.70
CA SER A 251 -22.31 -15.19 6.06
C SER A 251 -22.68 -15.87 4.75
N LYS A 252 -23.98 -15.90 4.44
CA LYS A 252 -24.49 -16.33 3.12
C LYS A 252 -23.93 -15.48 1.97
N TYR A 253 -23.55 -14.21 2.24
CA TYR A 253 -22.97 -13.32 1.23
C TYR A 253 -21.59 -13.79 0.75
N LEU A 254 -20.92 -14.67 1.49
CA LEU A 254 -19.73 -15.37 1.00
C LEU A 254 -20.05 -16.15 -0.27
N ALA A 255 -21.18 -16.84 -0.32
CA ALA A 255 -21.53 -17.65 -1.49
C ALA A 255 -21.87 -16.81 -2.71
N GLU A 256 -22.50 -15.65 -2.50
CA GLU A 256 -22.78 -14.69 -3.58
C GLU A 256 -21.47 -14.10 -4.13
N ALA A 257 -20.55 -13.67 -3.26
CA ALA A 257 -19.25 -13.15 -3.67
C ALA A 257 -18.38 -14.21 -4.37
N ALA A 258 -18.39 -15.45 -3.86
CA ALA A 258 -17.69 -16.57 -4.48
C ALA A 258 -18.25 -16.90 -5.87
N ARG A 259 -19.59 -16.90 -6.02
CA ARG A 259 -20.24 -17.08 -7.33
C ARG A 259 -19.77 -16.01 -8.30
N GLU A 260 -19.85 -14.73 -7.91
CA GLU A 260 -19.41 -13.59 -8.73
C GLU A 260 -17.95 -13.73 -9.18
N ALA A 261 -17.04 -14.13 -8.28
CA ALA A 261 -15.62 -14.30 -8.59
C ALA A 261 -15.34 -15.39 -9.65
N TYR A 262 -16.19 -16.41 -9.75
CA TYR A 262 -16.05 -17.50 -10.72
C TYR A 262 -16.86 -17.27 -12.01
N THR A 263 -17.95 -16.51 -11.95
CA THR A 263 -18.75 -16.17 -13.15
C THR A 263 -18.24 -14.96 -13.91
N SER A 264 -17.39 -14.13 -13.29
CA SER A 264 -16.81 -12.99 -13.97
C SER A 264 -15.97 -13.43 -15.18
N THR A 265 -16.17 -12.75 -16.31
CA THR A 265 -15.57 -13.07 -17.62
C THR A 265 -14.15 -12.55 -17.77
N ILE A 266 -13.62 -11.87 -16.75
CA ILE A 266 -12.30 -11.26 -16.78
C ILE A 266 -11.23 -12.30 -16.42
N ALA A 267 -10.20 -12.41 -17.27
CA ALA A 267 -9.22 -13.50 -17.24
C ALA A 267 -8.34 -13.55 -15.98
N ASP A 268 -8.11 -12.42 -15.30
CA ASP A 268 -7.16 -12.31 -14.19
C ASP A 268 -7.83 -12.06 -12.82
N ILE A 269 -8.80 -12.93 -12.48
CA ILE A 269 -9.49 -12.98 -11.17
C ILE A 269 -8.95 -14.13 -10.29
N GLN A 270 -7.82 -14.74 -10.68
CA GLN A 270 -7.24 -15.89 -9.98
C GLN A 270 -6.94 -15.61 -8.51
N ASP A 271 -6.41 -14.43 -8.18
CA ASP A 271 -6.12 -14.05 -6.80
C ASP A 271 -7.38 -13.98 -5.92
N MET A 272 -8.49 -13.52 -6.49
CA MET A 272 -9.78 -13.46 -5.81
C MET A 272 -10.35 -14.87 -5.61
N ARG A 273 -10.30 -15.71 -6.65
CA ARG A 273 -10.71 -17.13 -6.57
C ARG A 273 -9.89 -17.87 -5.53
N LYS A 274 -8.57 -17.67 -5.51
CA LYS A 274 -7.68 -18.25 -4.51
C LYS A 274 -8.06 -17.82 -3.09
N ALA A 275 -8.36 -16.54 -2.87
CA ALA A 275 -8.82 -16.06 -1.55
C ALA A 275 -10.12 -16.74 -1.09
N VAL A 276 -11.05 -17.00 -2.02
CA VAL A 276 -12.28 -17.78 -1.74
C VAL A 276 -11.96 -19.23 -1.37
N VAL A 277 -11.08 -19.90 -2.12
CA VAL A 277 -10.73 -21.30 -1.83
C VAL A 277 -9.95 -21.40 -0.50
N ASP A 278 -9.05 -20.45 -0.23
CA ASP A 278 -8.29 -20.38 1.02
C ASP A 278 -9.23 -20.30 2.24
N ILE A 279 -10.32 -19.52 2.19
CA ILE A 279 -11.26 -19.47 3.31
C ILE A 279 -12.04 -20.77 3.46
N LEU A 280 -12.48 -21.39 2.35
CA LEU A 280 -13.23 -22.66 2.38
C LEU A 280 -12.35 -23.81 2.88
N PHE A 281 -11.07 -23.82 2.50
CA PHE A 281 -10.08 -24.79 2.95
C PHE A 281 -9.77 -24.63 4.45
N THR A 282 -9.62 -23.40 4.91
CA THR A 282 -9.32 -23.07 6.32
C THR A 282 -10.52 -23.35 7.21
N GLN A 283 -11.71 -22.91 6.81
CA GLN A 283 -12.95 -23.03 7.58
C GLN A 283 -13.80 -24.20 7.08
N ARG A 284 -13.29 -25.43 7.23
CA ARG A 284 -13.93 -26.64 6.68
C ARG A 284 -15.39 -26.86 7.14
N ALA A 285 -15.77 -26.32 8.29
CA ALA A 285 -17.16 -26.35 8.77
C ALA A 285 -18.15 -25.68 7.79
N LEU A 286 -17.68 -24.76 6.94
CA LEU A 286 -18.50 -24.18 5.87
C LEU A 286 -19.00 -25.21 4.87
N LEU A 287 -18.30 -26.33 4.68
CA LEU A 287 -18.74 -27.39 3.78
C LEU A 287 -19.95 -28.16 4.32
N ASP A 288 -20.32 -27.96 5.58
CA ASP A 288 -21.54 -28.51 6.17
C ASP A 288 -22.77 -27.64 5.92
N GLU A 289 -22.56 -26.36 5.62
CA GLU A 289 -23.62 -25.39 5.35
C GLU A 289 -24.29 -25.65 4.00
N GLU A 290 -25.64 -25.63 3.98
CA GLU A 290 -26.41 -25.93 2.78
C GLU A 290 -26.17 -24.93 1.65
N TYR A 291 -26.00 -23.64 1.98
CA TYR A 291 -25.76 -22.59 0.99
C TYR A 291 -24.39 -22.75 0.28
N ILE A 292 -23.35 -23.21 1.00
CA ILE A 292 -22.04 -23.53 0.41
C ILE A 292 -22.13 -24.81 -0.44
N ARG A 293 -22.82 -25.85 0.05
CA ARG A 293 -23.05 -27.06 -0.75
C ARG A 293 -23.84 -26.78 -2.03
N GLY A 294 -24.80 -25.86 -1.97
CA GLY A 294 -25.53 -25.35 -3.13
C GLY A 294 -24.59 -24.68 -4.12
N LEU A 295 -23.76 -23.75 -3.65
CA LEU A 295 -22.76 -23.06 -4.46
C LEU A 295 -21.80 -24.04 -5.17
N LEU A 296 -21.24 -25.02 -4.45
CA LEU A 296 -20.28 -25.97 -5.04
C LEU A 296 -20.90 -26.87 -6.13
N ARG A 297 -22.22 -27.09 -6.10
CA ARG A 297 -22.94 -27.78 -7.17
C ARG A 297 -23.23 -26.88 -8.35
N GLU A 298 -23.50 -25.60 -8.09
CA GLU A 298 -23.77 -24.61 -9.12
C GLU A 298 -22.51 -24.21 -9.88
N VAL A 299 -21.38 -24.08 -9.18
CA VAL A 299 -20.08 -23.67 -9.74
C VAL A 299 -19.04 -24.77 -9.43
N PRO A 300 -18.97 -25.82 -10.27
CA PRO A 300 -18.09 -26.97 -10.03
C PRO A 300 -16.59 -26.62 -9.98
N ASP A 301 -16.18 -25.54 -10.66
CA ASP A 301 -14.79 -25.08 -10.67
C ASP A 301 -14.30 -24.73 -9.26
N ILE A 302 -15.17 -24.23 -8.37
CA ILE A 302 -14.82 -23.97 -6.97
C ILE A 302 -14.47 -25.28 -6.26
N ALA A 303 -15.26 -26.33 -6.49
CA ALA A 303 -15.01 -27.64 -5.89
C ALA A 303 -13.74 -28.28 -6.45
N PHE A 304 -13.46 -28.08 -7.74
CA PHE A 304 -12.22 -28.52 -8.38
C PHE A 304 -10.99 -27.83 -7.77
N ASP A 305 -10.99 -26.50 -7.69
CA ASP A 305 -9.86 -25.72 -7.12
C ASP A 305 -9.63 -26.07 -5.64
N LEU A 306 -10.73 -26.25 -4.88
CA LEU A 306 -10.65 -26.71 -3.49
C LEU A 306 -10.04 -28.11 -3.36
N LEU A 307 -10.45 -29.05 -4.21
CA LEU A 307 -9.88 -30.41 -4.24
C LEU A 307 -8.39 -30.38 -4.59
N MET A 308 -8.00 -29.54 -5.57
CA MET A 308 -6.60 -29.37 -5.94
C MET A 308 -5.78 -28.80 -4.79
N GLN A 309 -6.34 -27.87 -4.01
CA GLN A 309 -5.71 -27.35 -2.80
C GLN A 309 -5.57 -28.41 -1.69
N PHE A 310 -6.56 -29.30 -1.52
CA PHE A 310 -6.44 -30.45 -0.61
C PHE A 310 -5.35 -31.44 -1.00
N HIS A 311 -5.13 -31.62 -2.31
CA HIS A 311 -4.12 -32.53 -2.83
C HIS A 311 -2.70 -31.95 -2.81
N ALA A 312 -2.56 -30.62 -2.73
CA ALA A 312 -1.26 -29.95 -2.79
C ALA A 312 -0.32 -30.46 -1.66
N PRO A 313 0.91 -30.92 -1.99
CA PRO A 313 1.85 -31.41 -0.99
C PRO A 313 2.25 -30.30 -0.01
N MET A 314 2.37 -30.65 1.28
CA MET A 314 2.58 -29.72 2.41
C MET A 314 3.75 -28.72 2.30
N ALA A 315 4.63 -28.86 1.31
CA ALA A 315 5.73 -27.93 1.06
C ALA A 315 5.29 -26.59 0.43
N ASP A 316 4.12 -26.51 -0.21
CA ASP A 316 3.62 -25.27 -0.84
C ASP A 316 2.65 -24.46 0.06
N LEU A 317 2.20 -25.04 1.18
CA LEU A 317 1.25 -24.40 2.09
C LEU A 317 1.91 -23.44 3.10
N SER A 318 3.25 -23.47 3.25
CA SER A 318 3.98 -22.59 4.18
C SER A 318 4.25 -21.20 3.61
N VAL A 319 4.14 -21.01 2.29
CA VAL A 319 4.44 -19.72 1.63
C VAL A 319 3.26 -18.74 1.73
N SER A 320 2.04 -19.21 1.96
CA SER A 320 0.86 -18.35 2.13
C SER A 320 0.74 -17.73 3.53
N PHE A 321 1.47 -18.24 4.53
CA PHE A 321 1.37 -17.76 5.92
C PHE A 321 2.31 -16.58 6.25
N GLU A 322 3.44 -16.43 5.56
CA GLU A 322 4.43 -15.38 5.88
C GLU A 322 4.16 -14.02 5.21
N ALA A 323 3.16 -13.92 4.32
CA ALA A 323 2.81 -12.67 3.63
C ALA A 323 1.69 -11.86 4.30
N ILE A 324 1.30 -12.21 5.54
CA ILE A 324 0.21 -11.55 6.29
C ILE A 324 0.75 -10.88 7.58
N GLY A 325 1.91 -10.24 7.46
CA GLY A 325 2.48 -9.32 8.45
C GLY A 325 2.52 -7.90 7.89
#